data_AF-A0A7V6KWN9-F1
#
_entry.id   AF-A0A7V6KWN9-F1
#
_cell.length_a   1.000
_cell.length_b   1.000
_cell.length_c   1.000
_cell.angle_alpha   90.00
_cell.angle_beta   90.00
_cell.angle_gamma   90.00
#
_symmetry.space_group_name_H-M   'P 1'
#
loop_
_entity.id
_entity.type
_entity.pdbx_description
1 polymer ?
#
loop_
_entity_poly.entity_id
_entity_poly.type
_entity_poly.pdbx_seq_one_letter_code
_entity_poly.pdbx_strand_id
1 'polypeptide(L)'
;MSGWIVRDSLISGKSNFTGGIVGNNVANSSLTGCQFINSSVEGLNYGGGIAGANDGEISNCFVSGKKSDKSHTVYGGSNLGGIAGSMQGTITGSTVSGASIFGDTGGYDINAGGIVGEMTSGNVSGCTVTETQIKIRANSGGIVGKVSQSGCFISNCVSEDSVTVYVRGDFSTSAGPIVGDNYTTLPAWIEKCTGNAVIETY
;
A
#
# COMPACT_ATOMS: atom_id res chain seq x y z
N MET A 1 3.81 22.03 11.48
CA MET A 1 2.61 22.14 10.63
C MET A 1 1.85 20.84 10.80
N SER A 2 0.56 20.87 11.17
CA SER A 2 -0.30 19.67 11.20
C SER A 2 -0.51 19.19 9.77
N GLY A 3 -0.56 17.87 9.55
CA GLY A 3 -0.73 17.33 8.21
C GLY A 3 -2.08 17.66 7.58
N TRP A 4 -2.14 17.56 6.26
CA TRP A 4 -3.34 17.84 5.47
C TRP A 4 -4.38 16.75 5.64
N ILE A 5 -5.66 17.11 5.66
CA ILE A 5 -6.77 16.16 5.76
C ILE A 5 -7.60 16.25 4.49
N VAL A 6 -7.73 15.14 3.78
CA VAL A 6 -8.69 14.94 2.68
C VAL A 6 -9.79 14.01 3.18
N ARG A 7 -11.05 14.42 3.03
CA ARG A 7 -12.21 13.65 3.47
C ARG A 7 -13.30 13.63 2.41
N ASP A 8 -14.06 12.53 2.38
CA ASP A 8 -15.29 12.39 1.60
C ASP A 8 -15.13 12.80 0.12
N SER A 9 -13.96 12.46 -0.45
CA SER A 9 -13.53 12.91 -1.77
C SER A 9 -13.31 11.74 -2.73
N LEU A 10 -13.49 11.99 -4.03
CA LEU A 10 -13.08 11.10 -5.11
C LEU A 10 -11.96 11.77 -5.92
N ILE A 11 -10.81 11.12 -5.97
CA ILE A 11 -9.65 11.52 -6.78
C ILE A 11 -9.53 10.49 -7.90
N SER A 12 -9.75 10.92 -9.15
CA SER A 12 -9.57 10.06 -10.32
C SER A 12 -8.42 10.59 -11.17
N GLY A 13 -7.33 9.83 -11.22
CA GLY A 13 -6.13 10.19 -11.95
C GLY A 13 -5.93 9.31 -13.18
N LYS A 14 -5.82 9.96 -14.34
CA LYS A 14 -5.45 9.28 -15.62
C LYS A 14 -3.95 9.28 -15.88
N SER A 15 -3.15 9.79 -14.95
CA SER A 15 -1.68 9.81 -15.04
C SER A 15 -1.09 8.63 -14.28
N ASN A 16 0.23 8.43 -14.41
CA ASN A 16 0.90 7.31 -13.77
C ASN A 16 0.82 7.35 -12.24
N PHE A 17 0.90 8.54 -11.64
CA PHE A 17 1.01 8.70 -10.19
C PHE A 17 -0.21 9.42 -9.64
N THR A 18 -1.06 8.69 -8.96
CA THR A 18 -2.28 9.25 -8.35
C THR A 18 -2.24 9.00 -6.85
N GLY A 19 -2.04 10.06 -6.08
CA GLY A 19 -2.20 10.02 -4.63
C GLY A 19 -3.37 10.87 -4.19
N GLY A 20 -3.99 10.50 -3.07
CA GLY A 20 -5.08 11.27 -2.49
C GLY A 20 -4.67 12.68 -2.03
N ILE A 21 -3.38 12.89 -1.74
CA ILE A 21 -2.83 14.18 -1.31
C ILE A 21 -1.81 14.71 -2.32
N VAL A 22 -0.86 13.88 -2.75
CA VAL A 22 0.12 14.26 -3.78
C VAL A 22 0.29 13.16 -4.83
N GLY A 23 0.55 13.54 -6.08
CA GLY A 23 0.92 12.56 -7.12
C GLY A 23 2.29 11.92 -6.83
N ASN A 24 3.33 12.74 -6.72
CA ASN A 24 4.70 12.30 -6.50
C ASN A 24 5.36 13.09 -5.35
N ASN A 25 5.76 12.38 -4.30
CA ASN A 25 6.57 12.93 -3.20
C ASN A 25 8.06 12.69 -3.52
N VAL A 26 8.71 13.68 -4.14
CA VAL A 26 10.09 13.55 -4.63
C VAL A 26 11.11 13.56 -3.48
N ALA A 27 12.35 13.15 -3.77
CA ALA A 27 13.45 13.16 -2.81
C ALA A 27 13.59 14.52 -2.09
N ASN A 28 13.91 14.48 -0.79
CA ASN A 28 13.97 15.63 0.13
C ASN A 28 12.62 16.34 0.38
N SER A 29 11.50 15.75 -0.04
CA SER A 29 10.16 16.21 0.35
C SER A 29 9.62 15.39 1.52
N SER A 30 8.70 15.97 2.30
CA SER A 30 8.09 15.30 3.46
C SER A 30 6.58 15.49 3.49
N LEU A 31 5.86 14.41 3.81
CA LEU A 31 4.43 14.40 4.12
C LEU A 31 4.25 13.85 5.52
N THR A 32 3.98 14.72 6.49
CA THR A 32 3.89 14.31 7.89
C THR A 32 2.50 14.58 8.45
N GLY A 33 1.93 13.61 9.16
CA GLY A 33 0.65 13.78 9.87
C GLY A 33 -0.57 13.88 8.95
N CYS A 34 -0.43 13.50 7.68
CA CYS A 34 -1.49 13.67 6.69
C CYS A 34 -2.55 12.58 6.80
N GLN A 35 -3.81 12.90 6.48
CA GLN A 35 -4.94 12.01 6.66
C GLN A 35 -5.79 11.93 5.39
N PHE A 36 -6.11 10.72 4.95
CA PHE A 36 -7.03 10.44 3.86
C PHE A 36 -8.18 9.59 4.39
N ILE A 37 -9.35 10.18 4.56
CA ILE A 37 -10.44 9.58 5.33
C ILE A 37 -11.68 9.45 4.47
N ASN A 38 -12.25 8.25 4.42
CA ASN A 38 -13.52 7.98 3.73
C ASN A 38 -13.54 8.57 2.30
N SER A 39 -12.41 8.43 1.62
CA SER A 39 -12.18 8.98 0.29
C SER A 39 -11.68 7.88 -0.64
N SER A 40 -11.76 8.12 -1.94
CA SER A 40 -11.32 7.18 -2.96
C SER A 40 -10.24 7.76 -3.86
N VAL A 41 -9.27 6.91 -4.20
CA VAL A 41 -8.27 7.14 -5.25
C VAL A 41 -8.44 6.07 -6.33
N GLU A 42 -8.76 6.50 -7.54
CA GLU A 42 -8.66 5.69 -8.76
C GLU A 42 -7.32 6.00 -9.43
N GLY A 43 -6.37 5.06 -9.33
CA GLY A 43 -5.06 5.19 -9.96
C GLY A 43 -4.97 4.41 -11.27
N LEU A 44 -4.21 4.91 -12.25
CA LEU A 44 -3.93 4.18 -13.48
C LEU A 44 -2.79 3.15 -13.31
N ASN A 45 -1.64 3.59 -12.81
CA ASN A 45 -0.46 2.73 -12.63
C ASN A 45 -0.04 2.63 -11.17
N TYR A 46 0.13 3.76 -10.49
CA TYR A 46 0.53 3.84 -9.08
C TYR A 46 -0.53 4.64 -8.30
N GLY A 47 -1.27 3.94 -7.45
CA GLY A 47 -2.34 4.49 -6.63
C GLY A 47 -1.99 4.42 -5.14
N GLY A 48 -2.12 5.54 -4.43
CA GLY A 48 -2.00 5.53 -2.97
C GLY A 48 -2.91 6.53 -2.26
N GLY A 49 -3.34 6.22 -1.05
CA GLY A 49 -4.20 7.12 -0.28
C GLY A 49 -3.51 8.45 0.06
N ILE A 50 -2.18 8.44 0.23
CA ILE A 50 -1.39 9.67 0.46
C ILE A 50 -0.65 10.08 -0.81
N ALA A 51 0.15 9.18 -1.37
CA ALA A 51 1.01 9.47 -2.52
C ALA A 51 0.88 8.42 -3.63
N GLY A 52 0.92 8.82 -4.90
CA GLY A 52 1.08 7.85 -6.00
C GLY A 52 2.47 7.21 -5.98
N ALA A 53 3.51 8.04 -5.86
CA ALA A 53 4.90 7.62 -5.68
C ALA A 53 5.55 8.35 -4.50
N ASN A 54 6.42 7.65 -3.78
CA ASN A 54 7.20 8.18 -2.67
C ASN A 54 8.70 7.91 -2.83
N ASP A 55 9.43 8.96 -3.20
CA ASP A 55 10.90 9.00 -3.18
C ASP A 55 11.43 9.83 -1.98
N GLY A 56 10.55 10.56 -1.29
CA GLY A 56 10.83 11.34 -0.09
C GLY A 56 10.45 10.62 1.21
N GLU A 57 9.99 11.37 2.20
CA GLU A 57 9.53 10.87 3.50
C GLU A 57 8.00 10.99 3.62
N ILE A 58 7.34 9.93 4.08
CA ILE A 58 5.97 9.98 4.61
C ILE A 58 6.01 9.48 6.04
N SER A 59 5.48 10.26 6.98
CA SER A 59 5.55 9.89 8.40
C SER A 59 4.27 10.21 9.15
N ASN A 60 3.84 9.29 10.02
CA ASN A 60 2.69 9.46 10.90
C ASN A 60 1.38 9.79 10.15
N CYS A 61 1.19 9.20 8.97
CA CYS A 61 0.00 9.42 8.15
C CYS A 61 -1.07 8.37 8.42
N PHE A 62 -2.33 8.73 8.17
CA PHE A 62 -3.48 7.87 8.40
C PHE A 62 -4.35 7.75 7.15
N VAL A 63 -4.71 6.53 6.78
CA VAL A 63 -5.65 6.26 5.69
C VAL A 63 -6.78 5.40 6.20
N SER A 64 -8.00 5.81 5.91
CA SER A 64 -9.19 5.02 6.22
C SER A 64 -10.25 5.15 5.14
N GLY A 65 -11.13 4.15 5.09
CA GLY A 65 -12.25 4.17 4.16
C GLY A 65 -13.29 3.14 4.50
N LYS A 66 -13.74 2.44 3.46
CA LYS A 66 -14.84 1.46 3.54
C LYS A 66 -14.33 0.10 3.10
N LYS A 67 -14.04 -0.78 4.07
CA LYS A 67 -13.66 -2.17 3.82
C LYS A 67 -14.73 -2.83 2.95
N SER A 68 -14.31 -3.66 2.00
CA SER A 68 -15.17 -4.44 1.08
C SER A 68 -15.92 -3.65 0.00
N ASP A 69 -15.76 -2.32 -0.09
CA ASP A 69 -16.22 -1.54 -1.23
C ASP A 69 -15.12 -1.51 -2.31
N LYS A 70 -15.39 -2.01 -3.51
CA LYS A 70 -14.40 -2.11 -4.60
C LYS A 70 -14.05 -0.77 -5.24
N SER A 71 -14.86 0.27 -5.01
CA SER A 71 -14.64 1.64 -5.49
C SER A 71 -14.15 2.55 -4.35
N HIS A 72 -13.61 1.94 -3.31
CA HIS A 72 -12.95 2.54 -2.18
C HIS A 72 -11.80 1.63 -1.77
N THR A 73 -10.85 2.04 -0.96
CA THR A 73 -10.28 3.38 -0.73
C THR A 73 -9.25 3.69 -1.83
N VAL A 74 -8.53 2.68 -2.32
CA VAL A 74 -7.56 2.80 -3.41
C VAL A 74 -7.84 1.69 -4.42
N TYR A 75 -8.11 2.03 -5.68
CA TYR A 75 -8.49 1.04 -6.69
C TYR A 75 -8.00 1.35 -8.11
N GLY A 76 -8.08 0.32 -8.97
CA GLY A 76 -7.80 0.40 -10.39
C GLY A 76 -6.44 -0.19 -10.74
N GLY A 77 -5.41 0.64 -10.72
CA GLY A 77 -4.11 0.42 -11.36
C GLY A 77 -3.24 -0.75 -10.88
N SER A 78 -2.03 -0.81 -11.40
CA SER A 78 -1.13 -1.95 -11.22
C SER A 78 -0.47 -2.01 -9.84
N ASN A 79 -0.16 -0.87 -9.22
CA ASN A 79 0.58 -0.80 -7.97
C ASN A 79 -0.21 0.03 -6.95
N LEU A 80 -0.82 -0.64 -5.98
CA LEU A 80 -1.77 -0.03 -5.06
C LEU A 80 -1.30 -0.17 -3.62
N GLY A 81 -1.09 0.95 -2.93
CA GLY A 81 -0.82 0.95 -1.50
C GLY A 81 -1.84 1.76 -0.74
N GLY A 82 -2.13 1.41 0.51
CA GLY A 82 -2.95 2.28 1.35
C GLY A 82 -2.29 3.65 1.54
N ILE A 83 -0.97 3.70 1.71
CA ILE A 83 -0.21 4.96 1.80
C ILE A 83 0.37 5.36 0.44
N ALA A 84 1.15 4.48 -0.20
CA ALA A 84 1.86 4.78 -1.45
C ALA A 84 1.78 3.67 -2.49
N GLY A 85 1.54 4.01 -3.76
CA GLY A 85 1.55 3.04 -4.85
C GLY A 85 2.95 2.46 -5.12
N SER A 86 3.94 3.35 -5.28
CA SER A 86 5.36 3.00 -5.47
C SER A 86 6.25 3.69 -4.44
N MET A 87 7.33 3.04 -4.02
CA MET A 87 8.26 3.58 -3.03
C MET A 87 9.75 3.30 -3.32
N GLN A 88 10.55 4.38 -3.28
CA GLN A 88 12.02 4.37 -3.14
C GLN A 88 12.50 5.14 -1.89
N GLY A 89 11.60 5.86 -1.21
CA GLY A 89 11.88 6.68 -0.05
C GLY A 89 11.65 5.96 1.27
N THR A 90 11.09 6.68 2.23
CA THR A 90 10.81 6.17 3.58
C THR A 90 9.35 6.40 3.97
N ILE A 91 8.73 5.39 4.57
CA ILE A 91 7.41 5.49 5.20
C ILE A 91 7.53 5.01 6.65
N THR A 92 7.16 5.87 7.60
CA THR A 92 7.22 5.54 9.03
C THR A 92 5.94 5.85 9.79
N GLY A 93 5.65 5.08 10.85
CA GLY A 93 4.61 5.41 11.83
C GLY A 93 3.20 5.54 11.26
N SER A 94 2.95 5.03 10.06
CA SER A 94 1.71 5.29 9.32
C SER A 94 0.72 4.14 9.50
N THR A 95 -0.57 4.47 9.50
CA THR A 95 -1.64 3.51 9.77
C THR A 95 -2.67 3.49 8.65
N VAL A 96 -3.09 2.28 8.26
CA VAL A 96 -4.18 2.05 7.32
C VAL A 96 -5.25 1.22 8.04
N SER A 97 -6.47 1.75 8.13
CA SER A 97 -7.56 1.17 8.92
C SER A 97 -8.89 1.22 8.17
N GLY A 98 -9.65 0.12 8.16
CA GLY A 98 -10.97 0.10 7.53
C GLY A 98 -10.92 0.25 6.01
N ALA A 99 -9.76 0.08 5.37
CA ALA A 99 -9.57 0.39 3.97
C ALA A 99 -9.96 -0.79 3.05
N SER A 100 -10.15 -0.47 1.78
CA SER A 100 -10.25 -1.45 0.70
C SER A 100 -9.19 -1.10 -0.35
N ILE A 101 -8.38 -2.08 -0.75
CA ILE A 101 -7.32 -1.91 -1.75
C ILE A 101 -7.61 -2.93 -2.84
N PHE A 102 -8.09 -2.45 -3.98
CA PHE A 102 -8.72 -3.30 -4.99
C PHE A 102 -8.13 -3.09 -6.38
N GLY A 103 -7.53 -4.13 -6.93
CA GLY A 103 -6.90 -4.13 -8.25
C GLY A 103 -7.44 -5.26 -9.11
N ASP A 104 -8.19 -4.92 -10.15
CA ASP A 104 -8.77 -5.86 -11.12
C ASP A 104 -8.55 -5.34 -12.54
N THR A 105 -7.34 -4.86 -12.81
CA THR A 105 -6.92 -4.63 -14.19
C THR A 105 -6.62 -6.00 -14.83
N GLY A 106 -6.96 -6.20 -16.09
CA GLY A 106 -6.74 -7.50 -16.77
C GLY A 106 -5.26 -7.92 -16.90
N GLY A 107 -4.33 -7.14 -16.36
CA GLY A 107 -2.89 -7.37 -16.37
C GLY A 107 -2.43 -8.46 -15.40
N TYR A 108 -1.25 -9.01 -15.66
CA TYR A 108 -0.66 -10.09 -14.88
C TYR A 108 0.24 -9.61 -13.73
N ASP A 109 0.61 -8.32 -13.72
CA ASP A 109 1.57 -7.74 -12.78
C ASP A 109 0.92 -6.66 -11.90
N ILE A 110 -0.06 -7.06 -11.09
CA ILE A 110 -0.68 -6.17 -10.11
C ILE A 110 -0.11 -6.47 -8.72
N ASN A 111 0.36 -5.43 -8.04
CA ASN A 111 0.91 -5.49 -6.71
C ASN A 111 0.07 -4.64 -5.77
N ALA A 112 -0.29 -5.17 -4.61
CA ALA A 112 -0.99 -4.40 -3.60
C ALA A 112 -0.54 -4.73 -2.20
N GLY A 113 -0.26 -3.68 -1.43
CA GLY A 113 0.06 -3.79 -0.02
C GLY A 113 -0.78 -2.85 0.82
N GLY A 114 -0.97 -3.21 2.10
CA GLY A 114 -1.68 -2.34 3.02
C GLY A 114 -1.04 -0.96 3.15
N ILE A 115 0.30 -0.89 3.10
CA ILE A 115 1.06 0.37 3.14
C ILE A 115 1.60 0.74 1.75
N VAL A 116 2.32 -0.18 1.09
CA VAL A 116 2.98 0.06 -0.21
C VAL A 116 2.57 -0.98 -1.24
N GLY A 117 2.23 -0.55 -2.46
CA GLY A 117 2.03 -1.47 -3.59
C GLY A 117 3.32 -2.15 -4.02
N GLU A 118 4.26 -1.38 -4.54
CA GLU A 118 5.59 -1.83 -4.96
C GLU A 118 6.71 -1.04 -4.28
N MET A 119 7.64 -1.76 -3.67
CA MET A 119 8.83 -1.23 -3.02
C MET A 119 10.07 -1.60 -3.83
N THR A 120 10.81 -0.59 -4.30
CA THR A 120 12.06 -0.80 -5.06
C THR A 120 13.29 -0.48 -4.23
N SER A 121 13.19 0.39 -3.23
CA SER A 121 14.26 0.65 -2.26
C SER A 121 13.69 1.35 -1.02
N GLY A 122 14.51 1.52 0.01
CA GLY A 122 14.20 2.37 1.15
C GLY A 122 13.60 1.61 2.35
N ASN A 123 12.81 2.30 3.17
CA ASN A 123 12.40 1.79 4.48
C ASN A 123 10.89 1.92 4.70
N VAL A 124 10.24 0.84 5.12
CA VAL A 124 8.90 0.88 5.75
C VAL A 124 9.05 0.48 7.21
N SER A 125 8.69 1.35 8.14
CA SER A 125 8.81 0.99 9.56
C SER A 125 7.75 1.53 10.49
N GLY A 126 7.45 0.82 11.57
CA GLY A 126 6.47 1.26 12.58
C GLY A 126 5.06 1.43 12.03
N CYS A 127 4.72 0.76 10.91
CA CYS A 127 3.44 0.95 10.23
C CYS A 127 2.46 -0.14 10.63
N THR A 128 1.17 0.22 10.70
CA THR A 128 0.09 -0.70 11.10
C THR A 128 -0.99 -0.78 10.03
N VAL A 129 -1.45 -1.98 9.73
CA VAL A 129 -2.59 -2.24 8.86
C VAL A 129 -3.61 -3.05 9.64
N THR A 130 -4.83 -2.54 9.72
CA THR A 130 -5.94 -3.13 10.47
C THR A 130 -7.25 -2.97 9.71
N GLU A 131 -8.22 -3.86 9.95
CA GLU A 131 -9.57 -3.81 9.39
C GLU A 131 -9.60 -3.56 7.87
N THR A 132 -8.59 -4.05 7.14
CA THR A 132 -8.37 -3.72 5.73
C THR A 132 -8.61 -4.95 4.86
N GLN A 133 -9.20 -4.74 3.68
CA GLN A 133 -9.27 -5.76 2.64
C GLN A 133 -8.31 -5.40 1.52
N ILE A 134 -7.44 -6.33 1.14
CA ILE A 134 -6.57 -6.23 -0.02
C ILE A 134 -7.01 -7.30 -0.99
N LYS A 135 -7.49 -6.93 -2.17
CA LYS A 135 -7.98 -7.90 -3.16
C LYS A 135 -7.45 -7.57 -4.53
N ILE A 136 -6.53 -8.40 -5.00
CA ILE A 136 -5.89 -8.26 -6.30
C ILE A 136 -5.62 -9.61 -6.93
N ARG A 137 -5.25 -9.58 -8.21
CA ARG A 137 -4.96 -10.78 -8.99
C ARG A 137 -3.62 -11.44 -8.64
N ALA A 138 -2.55 -10.67 -8.38
CA ALA A 138 -1.18 -11.18 -8.28
C ALA A 138 -0.54 -10.95 -6.89
N ASN A 139 0.43 -10.04 -6.76
CA ASN A 139 1.32 -10.00 -5.59
C ASN A 139 0.75 -9.16 -4.43
N SER A 140 0.27 -9.81 -3.38
CA SER A 140 -0.54 -9.19 -2.33
C SER A 140 0.06 -9.35 -0.94
N GLY A 141 0.32 -8.24 -0.26
CA GLY A 141 0.95 -8.26 1.06
C GLY A 141 0.17 -7.48 2.10
N GLY A 142 0.16 -7.95 3.35
CA GLY A 142 -0.45 -7.18 4.45
C GLY A 142 0.17 -5.77 4.60
N ILE A 143 1.48 -5.63 4.40
CA ILE A 143 2.20 -4.34 4.45
C ILE A 143 2.67 -3.90 3.06
N VAL A 144 3.40 -4.75 2.34
CA VAL A 144 3.99 -4.45 1.03
C VAL A 144 3.56 -5.49 0.00
N GLY A 145 3.01 -5.06 -1.14
CA GLY A 145 2.59 -6.00 -2.19
C GLY A 145 3.77 -6.75 -2.81
N LYS A 146 4.72 -6.00 -3.35
CA LYS A 146 5.93 -6.54 -3.98
C LYS A 146 7.16 -5.76 -3.58
N VAL A 147 8.25 -6.48 -3.35
CA VAL A 147 9.62 -5.94 -3.31
C VAL A 147 10.26 -6.30 -4.64
N SER A 148 10.77 -5.31 -5.40
CA SER A 148 11.30 -5.53 -6.76
C SER A 148 12.81 -5.36 -6.89
N GLN A 149 13.49 -4.73 -5.91
CA GLN A 149 14.95 -4.59 -5.90
C GLN A 149 15.51 -4.67 -4.48
N SER A 150 16.84 -4.66 -4.40
CA SER A 150 17.60 -4.70 -3.14
C SER A 150 17.58 -3.39 -2.37
N GLY A 151 17.96 -3.45 -1.08
CA GLY A 151 18.04 -2.25 -0.23
C GLY A 151 16.70 -1.83 0.34
N CYS A 152 15.76 -2.79 0.42
CA CYS A 152 14.46 -2.63 1.05
C CYS A 152 14.51 -3.16 2.49
N PHE A 153 14.09 -2.35 3.45
CA PHE A 153 14.00 -2.72 4.86
C PHE A 153 12.57 -2.52 5.36
N ILE A 154 12.00 -3.57 5.97
CA ILE A 154 10.66 -3.55 6.54
C ILE A 154 10.80 -3.92 8.01
N SER A 155 10.46 -3.00 8.92
CA SER A 155 10.70 -3.24 10.35
C SER A 155 9.63 -2.71 11.29
N ASN A 156 9.36 -3.43 12.38
CA ASN A 156 8.38 -2.99 13.39
C ASN A 156 6.99 -2.73 12.80
N CYS A 157 6.60 -3.46 11.74
CA CYS A 157 5.30 -3.31 11.11
C CYS A 157 4.33 -4.38 11.58
N VAL A 158 3.05 -4.04 11.65
CA VAL A 158 1.98 -4.94 12.09
C VAL A 158 0.90 -5.01 11.03
N SER A 159 0.62 -6.22 10.55
CA SER A 159 -0.62 -6.50 9.83
C SER A 159 -1.48 -7.36 10.74
N GLU A 160 -2.61 -6.81 11.20
CA GLU A 160 -3.49 -7.47 12.17
C GLU A 160 -4.30 -8.61 11.53
N ASP A 161 -4.92 -9.44 12.36
CA ASP A 161 -5.82 -10.54 11.95
C ASP A 161 -7.12 -10.06 11.32
N SER A 162 -7.51 -8.82 11.59
CA SER A 162 -8.61 -8.12 10.95
C SER A 162 -8.34 -7.75 9.48
N VAL A 163 -7.09 -7.91 9.01
CA VAL A 163 -6.69 -7.73 7.61
C VAL A 163 -6.96 -9.00 6.81
N THR A 164 -7.59 -8.85 5.66
CA THR A 164 -7.84 -9.97 4.73
C THR A 164 -7.15 -9.70 3.39
N VAL A 165 -6.28 -10.62 2.99
CA VAL A 165 -5.55 -10.58 1.72
C VAL A 165 -6.15 -11.64 0.79
N TYR A 166 -6.86 -11.18 -0.23
CA TYR A 166 -7.43 -12.00 -1.29
C TYR A 166 -6.48 -12.07 -2.48
N VAL A 167 -6.17 -13.29 -2.90
CA VAL A 167 -5.35 -13.56 -4.07
C VAL A 167 -6.01 -14.63 -4.94
N ARG A 168 -5.81 -14.57 -6.26
CA ARG A 168 -6.29 -15.62 -7.14
C ARG A 168 -5.52 -16.91 -6.90
N GLY A 169 -6.17 -18.07 -6.99
CA GLY A 169 -5.55 -19.36 -6.67
C GLY A 169 -4.20 -19.64 -7.38
N ASP A 170 -4.04 -19.19 -8.63
CA ASP A 170 -2.81 -19.32 -9.43
C ASP A 170 -1.65 -18.42 -8.97
N PHE A 171 -1.91 -17.45 -8.08
CA PHE A 171 -0.92 -16.54 -7.48
C PHE A 171 -0.80 -16.71 -5.96
N SER A 172 -1.33 -17.80 -5.40
CA SER A 172 -1.36 -18.04 -3.95
C SER A 172 0.01 -18.00 -3.25
N THR A 173 1.10 -18.27 -3.98
CA THR A 173 2.48 -18.16 -3.47
C THR A 173 3.01 -16.73 -3.39
N SER A 174 2.32 -15.78 -4.04
CA SER A 174 2.67 -14.36 -4.06
C SER A 174 1.80 -13.55 -3.08
N ALA A 175 1.18 -14.23 -2.11
CA ALA A 175 0.43 -13.60 -1.04
C ALA A 175 1.13 -13.83 0.30
N GLY A 176 1.20 -12.79 1.12
CA GLY A 176 1.82 -12.93 2.44
C GLY A 176 1.31 -11.90 3.45
N PRO A 177 1.42 -12.20 4.75
CA PRO A 177 0.85 -11.35 5.79
C PRO A 177 1.68 -10.09 6.03
N ILE A 178 2.92 -10.02 5.54
CA ILE A 178 3.76 -8.81 5.55
C ILE A 178 4.10 -8.39 4.12
N VAL A 179 4.75 -9.27 3.36
CA VAL A 179 5.11 -9.06 1.96
C VAL A 179 4.43 -10.11 1.10
N GLY A 180 3.88 -9.72 -0.05
CA GLY A 180 3.33 -10.65 -1.04
C GLY A 180 4.42 -11.38 -1.83
N ASP A 181 5.06 -10.66 -2.76
CA ASP A 181 6.22 -11.15 -3.51
C ASP A 181 7.50 -10.47 -3.00
N ASN A 182 8.44 -11.28 -2.50
CA ASN A 182 9.73 -10.81 -2.02
C ASN A 182 10.83 -11.30 -2.98
N TYR A 183 11.26 -10.45 -3.90
CA TYR A 183 12.16 -10.81 -5.00
C TYR A 183 13.35 -11.66 -4.56
N THR A 184 13.54 -12.80 -5.23
CA THR A 184 14.33 -13.92 -4.72
C THR A 184 15.84 -13.76 -4.82
N THR A 185 16.35 -12.81 -5.63
CA THR A 185 17.80 -12.61 -5.76
C THR A 185 18.37 -11.68 -4.68
N LEU A 186 17.57 -10.73 -4.18
CA LEU A 186 17.92 -9.82 -3.09
C LEU A 186 16.65 -9.43 -2.32
N PRO A 187 16.18 -10.28 -1.39
CA PRO A 187 14.95 -10.05 -0.65
C PRO A 187 15.07 -8.83 0.28
N ALA A 188 13.93 -8.23 0.62
CA ALA A 188 13.87 -7.23 1.68
C ALA A 188 14.32 -7.84 3.01
N TRP A 189 15.01 -7.02 3.81
CA TRP A 189 15.30 -7.34 5.20
C TRP A 189 14.05 -7.06 6.04
N ILE A 190 13.44 -8.11 6.59
CA ILE A 190 12.23 -8.01 7.41
C ILE A 190 12.60 -8.31 8.86
N GLU A 191 12.35 -7.36 9.77
CA GLU A 191 12.70 -7.49 11.19
C GLU A 191 11.56 -7.05 12.10
N LYS A 192 11.30 -7.77 13.19
CA LYS A 192 10.32 -7.37 14.23
C LYS A 192 8.93 -7.04 13.67
N CYS A 193 8.52 -7.71 12.59
CA CYS A 193 7.18 -7.54 12.03
C CYS A 193 6.23 -8.61 12.56
N THR A 194 4.97 -8.25 12.76
CA THR A 194 3.89 -9.17 13.15
C THR A 194 2.90 -9.26 11.99
N GLY A 195 2.86 -10.41 11.33
CA GLY A 195 1.98 -10.66 10.19
C GLY A 195 0.90 -11.67 10.56
N ASN A 196 -0.29 -11.18 10.90
CA ASN A 196 -1.44 -12.00 11.27
C ASN A 196 -2.57 -11.96 10.22
N ALA A 197 -2.37 -11.26 9.10
CA ALA A 197 -3.39 -11.15 8.06
C ALA A 197 -3.89 -12.52 7.60
N VAL A 198 -5.20 -12.63 7.42
CA VAL A 198 -5.84 -13.83 6.85
C VAL A 198 -5.65 -13.81 5.34
N ILE A 199 -5.05 -14.87 4.79
CA ILE A 199 -4.89 -15.03 3.34
C ILE A 199 -6.01 -15.94 2.83
N GLU A 200 -6.79 -15.42 1.88
CA GLU A 200 -7.89 -16.14 1.24
C GLU A 200 -7.64 -16.25 -0.27
N THR A 201 -7.92 -17.42 -0.83
CA THR A 201 -7.90 -17.64 -2.27
C THR A 201 -9.30 -17.56 -2.86
N TYR A 202 -9.40 -17.10 -4.11
CA TYR A 202 -10.65 -17.05 -4.87
C TYR A 202 -10.47 -17.43 -6.34
#